data_AF-A0A966TIB3-F1
#
_entry.id   AF-A0A966TIB3-F1
#
_cell.length_a   1.000
_cell.length_b   1.000
_cell.length_c   1.000
_cell.angle_alpha   90.00
_cell.angle_beta   90.00
_cell.angle_gamma   90.00
#
_symmetry.space_group_name_H-M   'P 1'
#
loop_
_entity.id
_entity.type
_entity.pdbx_description
1 polymer ?
#
loop_
_entity_poly.entity_id
_entity_poly.type
_entity_poly.pdbx_seq_one_letter_code
_entity_poly.pdbx_strand_id
1 'polypeptide(L)'
;MKWIACKDQMPKDGKRVLVCNEIGIKSVASYDTYYNEWNSDDSFWWPREVTHWMPLHDPPTAAKPLLAAAVPCSHEDIYLRKSGIWKCKQCGKVFY
;
A
#
# COMPACT_ATOMS: atom_id res chain seq x y z
N MET A 1 -14.57 -0.97 6.51
CA MET A 1 -14.85 0.38 7.05
C MET A 1 -16.30 0.75 6.64
N LYS A 2 -16.79 2.00 6.81
CA LYS A 2 -18.10 2.41 6.25
C LYS A 2 -17.91 2.96 4.83
N TRP A 3 -18.80 2.60 3.90
CA TRP A 3 -18.90 3.22 2.59
C TRP A 3 -19.49 4.64 2.68
N ILE A 4 -18.97 5.55 1.85
CA ILE A 4 -19.35 6.96 1.77
C ILE A 4 -19.81 7.21 0.33
N ALA A 5 -21.00 7.78 0.14
CA ALA A 5 -21.49 8.07 -1.20
C ALA A 5 -20.76 9.29 -1.78
N CYS A 6 -20.38 9.22 -3.05
CA CYS A 6 -19.63 10.28 -3.75
C CYS A 6 -20.39 11.63 -3.74
N LYS A 7 -21.72 11.58 -3.79
CA LYS A 7 -22.62 12.74 -3.65
C LYS A 7 -22.63 13.41 -2.27
N ASP A 8 -22.29 12.67 -1.21
CA ASP A 8 -22.30 13.18 0.16
C ASP A 8 -20.91 13.76 0.52
N GLN A 9 -19.85 13.07 0.08
CA GLN A 9 -18.46 13.51 0.21
C GLN A 9 -17.58 12.76 -0.80
N MET A 10 -16.71 13.48 -1.51
CA MET A 10 -15.62 12.90 -2.31
C MET A 10 -14.38 12.60 -1.46
N PRO A 11 -13.51 11.65 -1.85
CA PRO A 11 -12.21 11.47 -1.20
C PRO A 11 -11.34 12.73 -1.41
N LYS A 12 -10.22 12.81 -0.67
CA LYS A 12 -9.18 13.79 -1.00
C LYS A 12 -8.58 13.45 -2.37
N ASP A 13 -8.23 14.49 -3.12
CA ASP A 13 -7.48 14.42 -4.38
C ASP A 13 -6.27 13.48 -4.27
N GLY A 14 -6.05 12.64 -5.28
CA GLY A 14 -4.98 11.65 -5.35
C GLY A 14 -5.05 10.50 -4.32
N LYS A 15 -6.00 10.51 -3.37
CA LYS A 15 -6.05 9.48 -2.32
C LYS A 15 -6.59 8.15 -2.87
N ARG A 16 -5.78 7.09 -2.79
CA ARG A 16 -6.23 5.71 -3.06
C ARG A 16 -7.28 5.25 -2.05
N VAL A 17 -8.40 4.75 -2.57
CA VAL A 17 -9.58 4.26 -1.86
C VAL A 17 -10.17 3.05 -2.60
N LEU A 18 -10.99 2.24 -1.94
CA LEU A 18 -11.81 1.23 -2.62
C LEU A 18 -13.04 1.93 -3.23
N VAL A 19 -13.43 1.54 -4.44
CA VAL A 19 -14.56 2.13 -5.18
C VAL A 19 -15.59 1.09 -5.61
N CYS A 20 -16.87 1.45 -5.56
CA CYS A 20 -17.98 0.62 -6.02
C CYS A 20 -19.09 1.40 -6.74
N ASN A 21 -19.84 0.69 -7.56
CA ASN A 21 -21.01 1.19 -8.27
C ASN A 21 -22.22 0.28 -8.07
N GLU A 22 -23.31 0.53 -8.80
CA GLU A 22 -24.57 -0.23 -8.71
C GLU A 22 -24.42 -1.73 -9.05
N ILE A 23 -23.34 -2.13 -9.73
CA ILE A 23 -23.04 -3.51 -10.14
C ILE A 23 -22.17 -4.21 -9.08
N GLY A 24 -21.39 -3.46 -8.28
CA GLY A 24 -20.55 -4.00 -7.22
C GLY A 24 -19.25 -3.23 -6.98
N ILE A 25 -18.31 -3.85 -6.28
CA ILE A 25 -16.95 -3.31 -6.09
C ILE A 25 -16.20 -3.38 -7.43
N LYS A 26 -15.61 -2.25 -7.87
CA LYS A 26 -14.79 -2.19 -9.09
C LYS A 26 -13.33 -2.53 -8.77
N SER A 27 -12.62 -1.66 -8.05
CA SER A 27 -11.17 -1.78 -7.80
C SER A 27 -10.71 -0.85 -6.65
N VAL A 28 -9.40 -0.68 -6.50
CA VAL A 28 -8.77 0.44 -5.80
C VAL A 28 -8.49 1.56 -6.80
N ALA A 29 -8.92 2.78 -6.50
CA ALA A 29 -8.78 3.96 -7.36
C ALA A 29 -8.48 5.22 -6.54
N SER A 30 -8.06 6.28 -7.20
CA SER A 30 -8.01 7.65 -6.66
C SER A 30 -8.87 8.59 -7.50
N TYR A 31 -9.43 9.63 -6.89
CA TYR A 31 -10.09 10.70 -7.64
C TYR A 31 -9.06 11.78 -8.01
N ASP A 32 -9.09 12.23 -9.25
CA ASP A 32 -8.33 13.37 -9.76
C ASP A 32 -9.28 14.55 -9.91
N THR A 33 -9.01 15.65 -9.20
CA THR A 33 -9.85 16.86 -9.22
C THR A 33 -9.53 17.84 -10.36
N TYR A 34 -8.43 17.64 -11.08
CA TYR A 34 -8.05 18.46 -12.24
C TYR A 34 -8.67 17.92 -13.52
N TYR A 35 -8.57 16.60 -13.77
CA TYR A 35 -9.25 15.92 -14.88
C TYR A 35 -10.72 15.57 -14.53
N ASN A 36 -11.08 15.62 -13.24
CA ASN A 36 -12.43 15.37 -12.74
C ASN A 36 -12.92 13.95 -13.12
N GLU A 37 -12.15 12.95 -12.70
CA GLU A 37 -12.31 11.53 -13.05
C GLU A 37 -11.76 10.60 -11.95
N TRP A 38 -12.05 9.30 -12.05
CA TRP A 38 -11.46 8.27 -11.21
C TRP A 38 -10.38 7.51 -11.98
N ASN A 39 -9.20 7.34 -11.39
CA ASN A 39 -8.07 6.61 -11.98
C ASN A 39 -7.68 5.40 -11.12
N SER A 40 -7.51 4.23 -11.74
CA SER A 40 -6.81 3.05 -11.21
C SER A 40 -5.44 2.89 -11.89
N ASP A 41 -4.71 1.82 -11.58
CA ASP A 41 -3.39 1.55 -12.19
C ASP A 41 -3.49 1.16 -13.69
N ASP A 42 -4.70 0.89 -14.18
CA ASP A 42 -5.00 0.22 -15.45
C ASP A 42 -6.23 0.79 -16.22
N SER A 43 -6.95 1.76 -15.65
CA SER A 43 -8.22 2.29 -16.21
C SER A 43 -8.61 3.65 -15.62
N PHE A 44 -9.48 4.36 -16.33
CA PHE A 44 -10.14 5.57 -15.84
C PHE A 44 -11.67 5.44 -15.98
N TRP A 45 -12.42 6.16 -15.14
CA TRP A 45 -13.89 6.19 -15.15
C TRP A 45 -14.44 7.59 -14.91
N TRP A 46 -15.56 7.90 -15.55
CA TRP A 46 -16.27 9.17 -15.32
C TRP A 46 -16.79 9.25 -13.87
N PRO A 47 -16.91 10.44 -13.25
CA PRO A 47 -17.34 10.57 -11.85
C PRO A 47 -18.67 9.87 -11.52
N ARG A 48 -19.60 9.85 -12.49
CA ARG A 48 -20.92 9.19 -12.42
C ARG A 48 -20.87 7.66 -12.33
N GLU A 49 -19.73 7.03 -12.65
CA GLU A 49 -19.59 5.56 -12.66
C GLU A 49 -19.20 4.96 -11.31
N VAL A 50 -18.85 5.79 -10.32
CA VAL A 50 -18.54 5.37 -8.96
C VAL A 50 -19.56 6.02 -8.03
N THR A 51 -20.33 5.18 -7.33
CA THR A 51 -21.42 5.66 -6.46
C THR A 51 -20.96 5.88 -5.03
N HIS A 52 -20.03 5.03 -4.55
CA HIS A 52 -19.49 5.08 -3.21
C HIS A 52 -18.00 4.72 -3.22
N TRP A 53 -17.30 5.22 -2.20
CA TRP A 53 -15.92 4.86 -1.89
C TRP A 53 -15.78 4.48 -0.42
N MET A 54 -14.69 3.80 -0.09
CA MET A 54 -14.32 3.45 1.28
C MET A 54 -12.81 3.66 1.44
N PRO A 55 -12.33 4.30 2.52
CA PRO A 55 -10.91 4.40 2.75
C PRO A 55 -10.29 3.00 2.84
N LEU A 56 -9.10 2.85 2.24
CA LEU A 56 -8.24 1.73 2.59
C LEU A 56 -7.94 1.80 4.09
N HIS A 57 -8.14 0.68 4.78
CA HIS A 57 -7.51 0.42 6.07
C HIS A 57 -5.98 0.36 5.86
N ASP A 58 -5.20 0.62 6.92
CA ASP A 58 -3.77 0.33 6.92
C ASP A 58 -3.51 -1.17 6.63
N PRO A 59 -2.40 -1.52 5.96
CA PRO A 59 -2.06 -2.92 5.73
C PRO A 59 -1.90 -3.65 7.07
N PRO A 60 -2.49 -4.85 7.26
CA PRO A 60 -2.42 -5.57 8.52
C PRO A 60 -0.95 -5.82 8.85
N THR A 61 -0.49 -5.22 9.97
CA THR A 61 0.91 -4.86 10.22
C THR A 61 1.90 -5.91 9.71
N ALA A 62 2.48 -5.66 8.54
CA ALA A 62 3.53 -6.50 7.98
C ALA A 62 4.62 -6.65 9.04
N ALA A 63 4.94 -7.89 9.39
CA ALA A 63 5.71 -8.22 10.59
C ALA A 63 6.95 -7.32 10.71
N LYS A 64 6.94 -6.44 11.73
CA LYS A 64 7.89 -5.34 12.00
C LYS A 64 9.23 -5.62 11.31
N PRO A 65 9.60 -4.88 10.24
CA PRO A 65 10.56 -5.36 9.26
C PRO A 65 11.85 -5.81 9.95
N LEU A 66 12.13 -7.11 9.88
CA LEU A 66 13.24 -7.76 10.60
C LEU A 66 14.63 -7.26 10.15
N LEU A 67 14.66 -6.45 9.08
CA LEU A 67 15.83 -5.77 8.53
C LEU A 67 16.07 -4.38 9.16
N ALA A 68 15.21 -3.92 10.08
CA ALA A 68 15.48 -2.78 10.96
C ALA A 68 16.17 -3.19 12.28
N ALA A 69 16.57 -4.46 12.42
CA ALA A 69 17.60 -4.85 13.37
C ALA A 69 18.92 -4.24 12.91
N ALA A 70 19.39 -3.20 13.61
CA ALA A 70 20.51 -2.36 13.19
C ALA A 70 21.75 -3.20 12.86
N VAL A 71 22.15 -3.21 11.58
CA VAL A 71 23.24 -4.03 11.07
C VAL A 71 24.56 -3.62 11.75
N PRO A 72 25.22 -4.50 12.54
CA PRO A 72 26.42 -4.10 13.28
C PRO A 72 27.71 -4.07 12.42
N CYS A 73 27.57 -3.77 11.12
CA CYS A 73 28.62 -3.51 10.15
C CYS A 73 28.08 -2.67 8.99
N SER A 74 28.88 -1.74 8.47
CA SER A 74 28.55 -0.87 7.33
C SER A 74 28.66 -1.58 5.96
N HIS A 75 28.17 -2.81 5.87
CA HIS A 75 28.28 -3.65 4.67
C HIS A 75 26.90 -4.22 4.31
N GLU A 76 26.49 -4.04 3.06
CA GLU A 76 25.16 -4.41 2.56
C GLU A 76 25.01 -5.93 2.37
N ASP A 77 26.12 -6.65 2.11
CA ASP A 77 26.17 -8.11 1.99
C ASP A 77 26.08 -8.85 3.35
N ILE A 78 24.87 -8.95 3.90
CA ILE A 78 24.53 -9.89 4.97
C ILE A 78 23.70 -11.03 4.39
N TYR A 79 23.94 -12.26 4.83
CA TYR A 79 23.06 -13.38 4.54
C TYR A 79 22.69 -14.16 5.80
N LEU A 80 21.45 -14.62 5.84
CA LEU A 80 20.94 -15.54 6.84
C LEU A 80 21.48 -16.95 6.56
N ARG A 81 22.04 -17.63 7.57
CA ARG A 81 22.25 -19.07 7.56
C ARG A 81 21.02 -19.78 8.13
N LYS A 82 20.86 -21.06 7.78
CA LYS A 82 19.91 -21.94 8.47
C LYS A 82 20.18 -21.89 9.98
N SER A 83 19.11 -21.92 10.78
CA SER A 83 19.10 -21.74 12.25
C SER A 83 19.34 -20.30 12.75
N GLY A 84 18.88 -19.27 12.03
CA GLY A 84 18.74 -17.89 12.55
C GLY A 84 20.02 -17.05 12.56
N ILE A 85 21.19 -17.67 12.50
CA ILE A 85 22.50 -17.02 12.54
C ILE A 85 22.73 -16.20 11.25
N TRP A 86 23.04 -14.92 11.39
CA TRP A 86 23.40 -14.03 10.27
C TRP A 86 24.92 -13.93 10.14
N LYS A 87 25.43 -13.80 8.91
CA LYS A 87 26.87 -13.55 8.67
C LYS A 87 27.06 -12.50 7.57
N CYS A 88 27.91 -11.52 7.84
CA CYS A 88 28.40 -10.60 6.80
C CYS A 88 29.37 -11.34 5.89
N LYS A 89 29.19 -11.21 4.57
CA LYS A 89 30.07 -11.84 3.56
C LYS A 89 31.44 -11.16 3.49
N GLN A 90 31.47 -9.84 3.66
CA GLN A 90 32.66 -9.01 3.43
C GLN A 90 33.63 -9.04 4.63
N CYS A 91 33.16 -8.78 5.85
CA CYS A 91 34.01 -8.80 7.05
C CYS A 91 33.93 -10.09 7.89
N GLY A 92 33.13 -11.08 7.46
CA GLY A 92 33.01 -12.38 8.12
C GLY A 92 32.33 -12.38 9.50
N LYS A 93 31.96 -11.21 10.04
CA LYS A 93 31.30 -11.02 11.34
C LYS A 93 29.98 -11.79 11.40
N VAL A 94 29.71 -12.41 12.55
CA VAL A 94 28.54 -13.26 12.80
C VAL A 94 27.64 -12.59 13.83
N PHE A 95 26.33 -12.73 13.66
CA PHE A 95 25.28 -12.21 14.54
C PHE A 95 24.28 -13.34 14.86
N TYR A 96 23.67 -13.26 16.04
CA TYR A 96 22.75 -14.24 16.61
C TYR A 96 21.38 -13.64 16.89
#